data_AF-A0A932GQT1-F1
#
_entry.id   AF-A0A932GQT1-F1
#
_cell.length_a   1.000
_cell.length_b   1.000
_cell.length_c   1.000
_cell.angle_alpha   90.00
_cell.angle_beta   90.00
_cell.angle_gamma   90.00
#
_symmetry.space_group_name_H-M   'P 1'
#
loop_
_entity.id
_entity.type
_entity.pdbx_description
1 polymer ?
#
loop_
_entity_poly.entity_id
_entity_poly.type
_entity_poly.pdbx_seq_one_letter_code
_entity_poly.pdbx_strand_id
1 'polypeptide(L)' 'MPDIYGVMCVQAETHVVTGPSDRDEVIQRNVARAVDLLEFAGAEARFETRLVVFPEFCLTGVPESRTLQD' A
#
# COMPACT_ATOMS: atom_id res chain seq x y z
N MET A 1 -9.41 -31.20 3.68
CA MET A 1 -8.31 -30.55 2.95
C MET A 1 -8.13 -29.16 3.53
N PRO A 2 -6.90 -28.66 3.73
CA PRO A 2 -6.71 -27.26 4.10
C PRO A 2 -7.16 -26.35 2.96
N ASP A 3 -7.85 -25.26 3.30
CA ASP A 3 -8.22 -24.21 2.35
C ASP A 3 -6.95 -23.49 1.87
N ILE A 4 -6.65 -23.59 0.57
CA ILE A 4 -5.54 -22.88 -0.07
C ILE A 4 -6.08 -21.56 -0.61
N TYR A 5 -5.40 -20.45 -0.31
CA TYR A 5 -5.77 -19.13 -0.80
C TYR A 5 -4.56 -18.34 -1.29
N GLY A 6 -4.81 -17.40 -2.20
CA GLY A 6 -3.79 -16.48 -2.72
C GLY A 6 -3.45 -15.39 -1.71
N VAL A 7 -2.16 -15.06 -1.63
CA VAL A 7 -1.66 -13.89 -0.90
C VAL A 7 -0.98 -12.95 -1.89
N MET A 8 -1.41 -11.70 -1.92
CA MET A 8 -0.78 -10.66 -2.74
C MET A 8 0.03 -9.72 -1.85
N CYS A 9 1.36 -9.73 -2.03
CA CYS A 9 2.27 -8.80 -1.36
C CYS A 9 2.51 -7.60 -2.28
N VAL A 10 2.13 -6.41 -1.83
CA VAL A 10 2.28 -5.18 -2.61
C VAL A 10 3.66 -4.60 -2.41
N GLN A 11 4.39 -4.36 -3.50
CA GLN A 11 5.55 -3.47 -3.52
C GLN A 11 5.11 -2.15 -4.13
N ALA A 12 4.90 -1.14 -3.30
CA ALA A 12 4.49 0.19 -3.72
C ALA A 12 5.51 1.23 -3.26
N GLU A 13 5.79 2.21 -4.10
CA GLU A 13 6.58 3.38 -3.71
C GLU A 13 5.84 4.15 -2.63
N THR A 14 6.46 4.45 -1.50
CA THR A 14 5.82 5.25 -0.46
C THR A 14 6.11 6.73 -0.70
N HIS A 15 5.06 7.54 -0.79
CA HIS A 15 5.23 8.98 -0.91
C HIS A 15 5.75 9.58 0.42
N VAL A 16 6.66 10.54 0.30
CA VAL A 16 7.27 11.23 1.45
C VAL A 16 6.35 12.35 1.90
N VAL A 17 6.18 12.49 3.21
CA VAL A 17 5.54 13.66 3.83
C VAL A 17 6.64 14.64 4.19
N THR A 18 6.64 15.81 3.55
CA THR A 18 7.65 16.86 3.77
C THR A 18 7.29 17.74 4.98
N GLY A 19 6.00 17.83 5.34
CA GLY A 19 5.57 18.55 6.51
C GLY A 19 4.09 18.35 6.88
N PRO A 20 3.56 19.14 7.83
CA PRO A 20 2.15 19.06 8.18
C PRO A 20 1.21 19.52 7.05
N SER A 21 1.70 20.36 6.14
CA SER A 21 0.92 21.02 5.08
C SER A 21 0.54 20.11 3.91
N ASP A 22 1.38 19.11 3.58
CA ASP A 22 1.16 18.16 2.47
C ASP A 22 0.66 16.79 2.96
N ARG A 23 0.64 16.56 4.29
CA ARG A 23 0.24 15.29 4.91
C ARG A 23 -1.10 14.76 4.40
N ASP A 24 -2.14 15.58 4.44
CA ASP A 24 -3.50 15.12 4.14
C ASP A 24 -3.65 14.79 2.64
N GLU A 25 -2.97 15.53 1.76
CA GLU A 25 -2.89 15.24 0.32
C GLU A 25 -2.15 13.91 0.07
N VAL A 26 -1.00 13.72 0.70
CA VAL A 26 -0.21 12.47 0.59
C VAL A 26 -1.03 11.27 1.07
N ILE A 27 -1.75 11.39 2.19
CA ILE A 27 -2.62 10.33 2.71
C ILE A 27 -3.73 10.02 1.70
N GLN A 28 -4.42 11.03 1.17
CA GLN A 28 -5.49 10.82 0.18
C GLN A 28 -4.98 10.10 -1.05
N ARG A 29 -3.83 10.52 -1.59
CA ARG A 29 -3.20 9.88 -2.75
C ARG A 29 -2.82 8.42 -2.48
N ASN A 30 -2.23 8.15 -1.31
CA ASN A 30 -1.84 6.81 -0.90
C ASN A 30 -3.06 5.89 -0.71
N VAL A 31 -4.13 6.41 -0.10
CA VAL A 31 -5.39 5.67 0.10
C VAL A 31 -6.04 5.35 -1.23
N ALA A 32 -6.17 6.32 -2.14
CA ALA A 32 -6.75 6.09 -3.47
C ALA A 32 -6.02 4.96 -4.21
N ARG A 33 -4.69 5.02 -4.25
CA ARG A 33 -3.88 3.95 -4.85
C ARG A 33 -4.04 2.60 -4.15
N ALA A 34 -4.16 2.57 -2.83
CA ALA A 34 -4.37 1.33 -2.08
C ALA A 34 -5.72 0.69 -2.44
N VAL A 35 -6.77 1.50 -2.66
CA VAL A 35 -8.07 1.02 -3.15
C VAL A 35 -7.94 0.43 -4.55
N ASP A 36 -7.29 1.12 -5.48
CA ASP A 36 -7.07 0.60 -6.86
C ASP A 36 -6.34 -0.75 -6.85
N LEU A 37 -5.35 -0.92 -5.97
CA LEU A 37 -4.61 -2.17 -5.81
C LEU A 37 -5.45 -3.29 -5.22
N LEU A 38 -6.39 -2.98 -4.31
CA LEU A 38 -7.35 -3.95 -3.78
C LEU A 38 -8.35 -4.39 -4.84
N GLU A 39 -8.84 -3.46 -5.65
CA GLU A 39 -9.72 -3.77 -6.79
C GLU A 39 -9.02 -4.68 -7.80
N PHE A 40 -7.76 -4.37 -8.12
CA PHE A 40 -6.93 -5.22 -8.97
C PHE A 40 -6.74 -6.62 -8.36
N ALA A 41 -6.39 -6.71 -7.07
CA ALA A 41 -6.19 -7.98 -6.38
C ALA A 41 -7.46 -8.86 -6.38
N GLY A 42 -8.62 -8.24 -6.21
CA GLY A 42 -9.92 -8.93 -6.24
C GLY A 42 -10.36 -9.35 -7.65
N ALA A 43 -9.96 -8.61 -8.68
CA ALA A 43 -10.24 -8.94 -10.07
C ALA A 43 -9.35 -10.06 -10.63
N GLU A 44 -8.17 -10.28 -10.04
CA GLU A 44 -7.23 -11.30 -10.52
C GLU A 44 -7.67 -12.72 -10.15
N ALA A 45 -8.16 -13.46 -11.15
CA ALA A 45 -8.73 -14.80 -10.98
C ALA A 45 -7.69 -15.91 -10.80
N ARG A 46 -6.39 -15.60 -10.96
CA ARG A 46 -5.32 -16.62 -11.03
C ARG A 46 -5.03 -17.29 -9.69
N PHE A 47 -5.26 -16.56 -8.61
CA PHE A 47 -5.18 -17.06 -7.23
C PHE A 47 -6.34 -16.40 -6.53
N GLU A 48 -7.32 -17.16 -6.05
CA GLU A 48 -8.42 -16.65 -5.25
C GLU A 48 -7.84 -15.89 -4.04
N THR A 49 -7.58 -14.60 -4.22
CA THR A 49 -6.75 -13.81 -3.32
C THR A 49 -7.63 -13.36 -2.18
N ARG A 50 -7.37 -13.92 -0.99
CA ARG A 50 -8.14 -13.61 0.21
C ARG A 50 -7.36 -12.68 1.16
N LEU A 51 -6.08 -12.46 0.88
CA LEU A 51 -5.20 -11.62 1.70
C LEU A 51 -4.33 -10.73 0.82
N VAL A 52 -4.37 -9.42 1.09
CA VAL A 52 -3.49 -8.42 0.50
C VAL A 52 -2.66 -7.80 1.61
N VAL A 53 -1.35 -7.73 1.42
CA VAL A 53 -0.39 -7.21 2.40
C VAL A 53 0.28 -5.97 1.83
N PHE A 54 0.12 -4.85 2.54
CA PHE A 54 0.77 -3.57 2.22
C PHE A 54 2.03 -3.38 3.08
N PRO A 55 3.05 -2.67 2.56
CA PRO A 55 4.22 -2.32 3.33
C PRO A 55 3.88 -1.28 4.41
N GLU A 56 4.72 -1.20 5.45
CA GLU A 56 4.62 -0.12 6.43
C GLU A 56 4.69 1.25 5.74
N PHE A 57 4.01 2.25 6.30
CA PHE A 57 3.91 3.61 5.76
C PHE A 57 3.17 3.75 4.42
N CYS A 58 2.66 2.67 3.84
CA CYS A 58 1.90 2.69 2.58
C CYS A 58 0.77 3.74 2.55
N LEU A 59 0.12 4.00 3.69
CA LEU A 59 -1.00 4.93 3.79
C LEU A 59 -0.56 6.32 4.22
N THR A 60 0.24 6.38 5.30
CA THR A 60 0.59 7.65 5.95
C THR A 60 1.76 8.37 5.30
N GLY A 61 2.51 7.68 4.42
CA GLY A 61 3.79 8.16 3.92
C GLY A 61 4.93 7.98 4.92
N VAL A 62 6.16 8.15 4.43
CA VAL A 62 7.38 8.15 5.25
C VAL A 62 7.73 9.60 5.61
N PRO A 63 8.00 9.94 6.88
CA PRO A 63 8.51 11.26 7.24
C PRO A 63 9.88 11.49 6.58
N GLU A 64 10.13 12.70 6.06
CA GLU A 64 11.42 13.06 5.47
C GLU A 64 12.62 12.86 6.42
N SER A 65 12.41 12.98 7.74
CA SER A 65 13.43 12.69 8.75
C SER A 65 13.80 11.21 8.89
N ARG A 66 13.04 10.31 8.27
CA ARG A 66 13.26 8.86 8.24
C ARG A 66 13.63 8.33 6.87
N THR A 67 13.81 9.19 5.86
CA THR A 67 14.44 8.76 4.61
C THR A 67 15.80 8.16 4.98
N LEU A 68 15.96 6.85 4.73
CA LEU A 68 17.21 6.14 4.96
C LEU A 68 18.30 6.94 4.26
N GLN A 69 19.16 7.59 5.06
CA GLN A 69 20.42 8.10 4.55
C GLN A 69 21.25 6.85 4.24
N ASP A 70 21.33 6.50 2.96
CA ASP A 70 22.32 5.56 2.44
C ASP A 70 23.74 6.08 2.72
#